data_AF-A0A3P7JDZ8-F1
#
_entry.id   AF-A0A3P7JDZ8-F1
#
_cell.length_a   1.000
_cell.length_b   1.000
_cell.length_c   1.000
_cell.angle_alpha   90.00
_cell.angle_beta   90.00
_cell.angle_gamma   90.00
#
_symmetry.space_group_name_H-M   'P 1'
#
loop_
_entity.id
_entity.type
_entity.pdbx_description
1 polymer ?
#
loop_
_entity_poly.entity_id
_entity_poly.type
_entity_poly.pdbx_seq_one_letter_code
_entity_poly.pdbx_strand_id
1 'polypeptide(L)'
;MAARRKIRLQKTEARGRMFVTTVSFPVIVNRTFMGVAAVNTPLTELNQQAHPSNIGGRSYFFMLDQNGFVMFHPQLRPIVSF
;
A
#
# COMPACT_ATOMS: atom_id res chain seq x y z
N MET A 1 25.60 -0.57 -20.11
CA MET A 1 25.08 -1.70 -19.32
C MET A 1 24.94 -1.40 -17.83
N ALA A 2 25.93 -0.79 -17.16
CA ALA A 2 25.91 -0.54 -15.70
C ALA A 2 24.82 0.43 -15.18
N ALA A 3 24.55 1.53 -15.91
CA ALA A 3 23.57 2.54 -15.49
C ALA A 3 22.13 1.99 -15.37
N ARG A 4 21.71 1.14 -16.33
CA ARG A 4 20.39 0.47 -16.29
C ARG A 4 20.22 -0.44 -15.07
N ARG A 5 21.29 -1.11 -14.63
CA ARG A 5 21.28 -1.99 -13.46
C ARG A 5 21.09 -1.19 -12.16
N LYS A 6 21.73 -0.03 -12.05
CA LYS A 6 21.63 0.89 -10.90
C LYS A 6 20.23 1.47 -10.72
N ILE A 7 19.60 1.91 -11.81
CA ILE A 7 18.21 2.41 -11.82
C ILE A 7 17.21 1.33 -11.38
N ARG A 8 17.41 0.09 -11.86
CA ARG A 8 16.53 -1.04 -11.50
C ARG A 8 16.62 -1.37 -10.00
N LEU A 9 17.83 -1.37 -9.43
CA LEU A 9 18.05 -1.61 -7.99
C LEU A 9 17.39 -0.52 -7.13
N GLN A 10 17.55 0.76 -7.49
CA GLN A 10 16.88 1.87 -6.80
C GLN A 10 15.35 1.73 -6.84
N LYS A 11 14.78 1.33 -7.97
CA LYS A 11 13.33 1.12 -8.10
C LYS A 11 12.82 -0.03 -7.23
N THR A 12 13.61 -1.10 -7.08
CA THR A 12 13.28 -2.24 -6.21
C THR A 12 13.34 -1.85 -4.74
N GLU A 13 14.39 -1.14 -4.30
CA GLU A 13 14.47 -0.62 -2.93
C GLU A 13 13.35 0.38 -2.61
N ALA A 14 13.00 1.25 -3.56
CA ALA A 14 11.90 2.20 -3.40
C ALA A 14 10.56 1.48 -3.19
N ARG A 15 10.29 0.38 -3.90
CA ARG A 15 9.08 -0.44 -3.67
C ARG A 15 9.07 -1.12 -2.30
N GLY A 16 10.23 -1.52 -1.78
CA GLY A 16 10.36 -2.11 -0.45
C GLY A 16 10.05 -1.14 0.70
N ARG A 17 9.97 0.17 0.44
CA ARG A 17 9.75 1.22 1.44
C ARG A 17 8.35 1.84 1.39
N MET A 18 7.47 1.35 0.51
CA MET A 18 6.12 1.89 0.38
C MET A 18 5.15 1.20 1.34
N PHE A 19 4.16 1.95 1.82
CA PHE A 19 3.05 1.36 2.55
C PHE A 19 2.20 0.47 1.66
N VAL A 20 1.79 -0.67 2.21
CA VAL A 20 0.92 -1.65 1.57
C VAL A 20 -0.22 -2.00 2.52
N THR A 21 -1.37 -2.31 1.96
CA THR A 21 -2.39 -3.10 2.66
C THR A 21 -2.40 -4.50 2.08
N THR A 22 -2.66 -5.49 2.92
CA THR A 22 -2.69 -6.90 2.50
C THR A 22 -4.11 -7.41 2.62
N VAL A 23 -4.67 -7.88 1.50
CA VAL A 23 -5.93 -8.61 1.51
C VAL A 23 -5.60 -10.09 1.65
N SER A 24 -6.15 -10.73 2.68
CA SER A 24 -5.85 -12.12 3.02
C SER A 24 -7.11 -12.96 3.19
N PHE A 25 -7.03 -14.23 2.82
CA PHE A 25 -8.10 -15.21 2.96
C PHE A 25 -7.57 -16.54 3.50
N PRO A 26 -8.24 -17.18 4.48
CA PRO A 26 -7.81 -18.47 5.02
C PRO A 26 -8.06 -19.60 4.01
N VAL A 27 -7.08 -20.47 3.83
CA VAL A 27 -7.22 -21.68 3.00
C VAL A 27 -7.66 -22.81 3.91
N ILE A 28 -8.88 -23.32 3.69
CA ILE A 28 -9.46 -24.41 4.47
C ILE A 28 -9.79 -25.56 3.52
N VAL A 29 -9.26 -26.75 3.81
CA VAL A 29 -9.54 -27.97 3.07
C VAL A 29 -10.07 -29.01 4.04
N ASN A 30 -11.21 -29.62 3.74
CA ASN A 30 -11.85 -30.61 4.63
C ASN A 30 -11.99 -30.13 6.08
N ARG A 31 -12.43 -28.89 6.27
CA ARG A 31 -12.56 -28.23 7.59
C ARG A 31 -11.25 -28.06 8.37
N THR A 32 -10.11 -28.31 7.73
CA THR A 32 -8.77 -28.15 8.32
C THR A 32 -8.13 -26.88 7.76
N PHE A 33 -7.60 -26.04 8.64
CA PHE A 33 -6.85 -24.84 8.26
C PHE A 33 -5.50 -25.24 7.65
N MET A 34 -5.25 -24.82 6.41
CA MET A 34 -4.04 -25.15 5.65
C MET A 34 -3.07 -23.98 5.52
N GLY A 35 -3.53 -22.75 5.77
CA GLY A 35 -2.72 -21.55 5.66
C GLY A 35 -3.52 -20.32 5.24
N VAL A 36 -2.81 -19.30 4.73
CA VAL A 36 -3.40 -18.03 4.31
C VAL A 36 -2.92 -17.69 2.90
N ALA A 37 -3.85 -17.42 2.00
CA ALA A 37 -3.57 -16.80 0.71
C ALA A 37 -3.69 -15.28 0.87
N ALA A 38 -2.73 -14.52 0.34
CA ALA A 38 -2.71 -13.08 0.51
C ALA A 38 -2.15 -12.35 -0.72
N VAL A 39 -2.62 -11.12 -0.95
CA VAL A 39 -2.15 -10.22 -2.00
C VAL A 39 -1.90 -8.84 -1.40
N ASN A 40 -0.73 -8.27 -1.70
CA ASN A 40 -0.38 -6.91 -1.27
C ASN A 40 -0.83 -5.89 -2.31
N THR A 41 -1.57 -4.88 -1.84
CA THR A 41 -1.98 -3.72 -2.63
C THR A 41 -1.22 -2.49 -2.13
N PRO A 42 -0.39 -1.84 -2.97
CA PRO A 42 0.24 -0.58 -2.63
C PRO A 42 -0.81 0.50 -2.33
N LEU A 43 -0.62 1.27 -1.25
CA LEU A 43 -1.57 2.33 -0.90
C LEU A 43 -1.70 3.41 -1.99
N THR A 44 -0.70 3.55 -2.86
CA THR A 44 -0.76 4.46 -4.00
C THR A 44 -1.88 4.10 -4.98
N GLU A 45 -2.18 2.82 -5.17
CA GLU A 45 -3.26 2.37 -6.05
C GLU A 45 -4.62 2.67 -5.44
N LEU A 46 -4.78 2.41 -4.13
CA LEU A 46 -5.98 2.80 -3.38
C LEU A 46 -6.20 4.31 -3.40
N ASN A 47 -5.12 5.09 -3.24
CA ASN A 47 -5.17 6.54 -3.31
C ASN A 47 -5.67 7.02 -4.67
N GLN A 48 -5.24 6.41 -5.78
CA GLN A 48 -5.72 6.76 -7.12
C GLN A 48 -7.22 6.50 -7.29
N GLN A 49 -7.73 5.42 -6.70
CA GLN A 49 -9.16 5.10 -6.76
C GLN A 49 -10.00 5.96 -5.82
N ALA A 50 -9.43 6.43 -4.70
CA ALA A 50 -10.13 7.18 -3.68
C ALA A 50 -10.32 8.68 -3.99
N HIS A 51 -9.93 9.14 -5.18
CA HIS A 51 -10.17 10.51 -5.67
C HIS A 51 -11.31 10.50 -6.71
N PRO A 52 -12.59 10.45 -6.29
CA PRO A 52 -13.72 10.34 -7.22
C PRO A 52 -13.98 11.61 -8.04
N SER A 53 -13.47 12.76 -7.60
CA SER A 53 -13.71 14.05 -8.24
C SER A 53 -12.67 15.11 -7.86
N ASN A 54 -12.65 16.21 -8.60
CA ASN A 54 -11.84 17.38 -8.26
C ASN A 54 -12.61 18.25 -7.25
N ILE A 55 -12.08 18.35 -6.03
CA ILE A 55 -12.70 19.07 -4.90
C ILE A 55 -11.99 20.39 -4.57
N GLY A 56 -11.16 20.89 -5.49
CA GLY A 56 -10.41 22.15 -5.34
C GLY A 56 -9.03 22.00 -4.71
N GLY A 57 -8.15 22.97 -4.96
CA GLY A 57 -6.69 22.85 -4.69
C GLY A 57 -6.25 22.84 -3.22
N ARG A 58 -7.15 23.12 -2.27
CA ARG A 58 -6.86 23.07 -0.82
C ARG A 58 -7.51 21.87 -0.12
N SER A 59 -8.23 21.05 -0.86
CA SER A 59 -8.98 19.92 -0.35
C SER A 59 -8.21 18.62 -0.62
N TYR A 60 -8.45 17.59 0.18
CA TYR A 60 -7.81 16.29 0.01
C TYR A 60 -8.74 15.16 0.45
N PHE A 61 -8.51 13.97 -0.10
CA PHE A 61 -9.13 12.74 0.36
C PHE A 61 -8.17 12.01 1.31
N PHE A 62 -8.75 11.32 2.28
CA PHE A 62 -8.05 10.44 3.20
C PHE A 62 -8.98 9.28 3.57
N MET A 63 -8.42 8.19 4.08
CA MET A 63 -9.18 7.03 4.51
C MET A 63 -8.78 6.63 5.91
N LEU A 64 -9.78 6.25 6.69
CA LEU A 64 -9.64 5.70 8.03
C LEU A 64 -10.07 4.25 8.03
N ASP A 65 -9.46 3.44 8.88
CA ASP A 65 -10.02 2.13 9.23
C ASP A 65 -11.15 2.29 10.26
N GLN A 66 -11.76 1.17 10.67
CA GLN A 66 -12.84 1.16 11.67
C GLN A 66 -12.38 1.58 13.07
N ASN A 67 -11.07 1.61 13.32
CA ASN A 67 -10.49 2.03 14.59
C ASN A 67 -10.07 3.52 14.58
N GLY A 68 -10.25 4.21 13.44
CA GLY A 68 -9.84 5.60 13.26
C GLY A 68 -8.37 5.78 12.88
N PHE A 69 -7.63 4.71 12.58
CA PHE A 69 -6.26 4.82 12.07
C PHE A 69 -6.25 5.29 10.62
N VAL A 70 -5.35 6.22 10.33
CA VAL A 70 -5.16 6.76 8.98
C VAL A 70 -4.56 5.68 8.08
N MET A 71 -5.36 5.21 7.11
CA MET A 71 -4.89 4.29 6.08
C MET A 71 -4.10 5.03 5.02
N PHE A 72 -4.58 6.18 4.51
CA PHE A 72 -3.77 7.08 3.69
C PHE A 72 -4.12 8.54 3.95
N HIS A 73 -3.12 9.41 3.83
CA HIS A 73 -3.24 10.87 3.95
C HIS A 73 -2.09 11.53 3.17
N PRO A 74 -2.25 12.72 2.58
CA PRO A 74 -1.18 13.40 1.82
C PRO A 74 0.13 13.60 2.60
N GLN A 75 0.04 13.70 3.93
CA GLN A 75 1.19 13.85 4.83
C GLN A 75 1.68 12.53 5.43
N LEU A 76 1.01 11.41 5.17
CA LEU A 76 1.44 10.11 5.69
C LEU A 76 2.75 9.70 5.01
N ARG A 77 3.80 9.47 5.79
CA ARG A 77 5.13 9.07 5.29
C ARG A 77 5.66 7.87 6.07
N PRO A 78 6.34 6.92 5.41
CA PRO A 78 7.04 5.84 6.10
C PRO A 78 8.07 6.41 7.07
N ILE A 79 7.98 6.03 8.35
CA ILE A 79 9.04 6.31 9.31
C ILE A 79 10.06 5.18 9.17
N VAL A 80 11.14 5.45 8.44
CA VAL A 80 12.31 4.57 8.42
C VAL A 80 13.23 5.02 9.55
N SER A 81 13.24 4.28 10.66
CA SER A 81 14.34 4.33 11.62
C SER A 81 15.42 3.35 11.13
N PHE A 82 16.66 3.82 11.10
CA PHE A 82 17.85 3.04 10.75
C PHE A 82 18.55 2.60 12.03
#